data_AF-A0A8J7XIY6-F1
#
_entry.id   AF-A0A8J7XIY6-F1
#
_cell.length_a   1.000
_cell.length_b   1.000
_cell.length_c   1.000
_cell.angle_alpha   90.00
_cell.angle_beta   90.00
_cell.angle_gamma   90.00
#
_symmetry.space_group_name_H-M   'P 1'
#
loop_
_entity.id
_entity.type
_entity.pdbx_description
1 polymer ?
#
loop_
_entity_poly.entity_id
_entity_poly.type
_entity_poly.pdbx_seq_one_letter_code
_entity_poly.pdbx_strand_id
1 'polypeptide(L)'
;MTVHPWPGVIRAYTKYLPVDKNTPIITLNEGNTPLIESTFLGPRAGIDLYFKLEGLNPTGSFKDRGMTMAVSKAIEEGSEMVMCASTGNTSASAAAYAARAGIGCAVLIPRGKIAKGKLAQALVHSAIVIELEGNFDDALHVVRTITDEYPVTLVNSLNPFRIEGQKTG
;
A
#
# COMPACT_ATOMS: atom_id res chain seq x y z
N MET A 1 -12.98 -27.12 16.53
CA MET A 1 -12.73 -25.66 16.51
C MET A 1 -12.91 -25.17 15.09
N THR A 2 -13.89 -24.31 14.83
CA THR A 2 -14.00 -23.59 13.56
C THR A 2 -12.98 -22.46 13.57
N VAL A 3 -11.91 -22.59 12.79
CA VAL A 3 -10.97 -21.48 12.57
C VAL A 3 -11.66 -20.50 11.64
N HIS A 4 -12.02 -19.33 12.15
CA HIS A 4 -12.49 -18.24 11.28
C HIS A 4 -11.29 -17.64 10.56
N PRO A 5 -11.26 -17.65 9.20
CA PRO A 5 -10.15 -17.10 8.45
C PRO A 5 -10.06 -15.58 8.66
N TRP A 6 -8.83 -15.05 8.68
CA TRP A 6 -8.59 -13.62 8.79
C TRP A 6 -9.17 -12.87 7.58
N PRO A 7 -10.04 -11.86 7.77
CA PRO A 7 -10.81 -11.29 6.65
C PRO A 7 -10.11 -10.11 5.93
N GLY A 8 -8.90 -9.73 6.35
CA GLY A 8 -8.23 -8.49 5.94
C GLY A 8 -8.53 -7.31 6.87
N VAL A 9 -7.70 -6.27 6.79
CA VAL A 9 -7.71 -5.12 7.72
C VAL A 9 -9.07 -4.41 7.71
N ILE A 10 -9.63 -4.13 6.53
CA ILE A 10 -10.86 -3.32 6.43
C ILE A 10 -12.04 -4.00 7.12
N ARG A 11 -12.20 -5.31 6.91
CA ARG A 11 -13.30 -6.08 7.53
C ARG A 11 -13.08 -6.30 9.02
N ALA A 12 -11.84 -6.49 9.46
CA ALA A 12 -11.54 -6.66 10.87
C ALA A 12 -11.74 -5.38 11.69
N TYR A 13 -11.47 -4.22 11.09
CA TYR A 13 -11.48 -2.91 11.78
C TYR A 13 -12.50 -1.93 11.20
N THR A 14 -13.59 -2.41 10.59
CA THR A 14 -14.59 -1.58 9.89
C THR A 14 -15.08 -0.39 10.72
N LYS A 15 -15.29 -0.57 12.03
CA LYS A 15 -15.77 0.48 12.95
C LYS A 15 -14.80 1.65 13.13
N TYR A 16 -13.53 1.48 12.78
CA TYR A 16 -12.46 2.46 12.98
C TYR A 16 -11.95 3.07 11.67
N LEU A 17 -12.48 2.62 10.53
CA LEU A 17 -12.02 3.00 9.20
C LEU A 17 -13.12 3.77 8.46
N PRO A 18 -12.76 4.71 7.56
CA PRO A 18 -13.72 5.54 6.84
C PRO A 18 -14.37 4.78 5.67
N VAL A 19 -15.07 3.69 5.98
CA VAL A 19 -15.78 2.82 5.02
C VAL A 19 -17.24 2.69 5.42
N ASP A 20 -18.12 2.53 4.43
CA ASP A 20 -19.53 2.22 4.63
C ASP A 20 -19.90 0.85 4.01
N LYS A 21 -21.20 0.56 3.97
CA LYS A 21 -21.72 -0.71 3.43
C LYS A 21 -21.51 -0.89 1.92
N ASN A 22 -21.28 0.20 1.20
CA ASN A 22 -21.11 0.24 -0.25
C ASN A 22 -19.62 0.32 -0.65
N THR A 23 -18.73 0.70 0.27
CA THR A 23 -17.29 0.75 -0.01
C THR A 23 -16.78 -0.63 -0.50
N PRO A 24 -16.24 -0.72 -1.73
CA PRO A 24 -15.67 -1.96 -2.25
C PRO A 24 -14.43 -2.35 -1.43
N ILE A 25 -14.38 -3.57 -0.93
CA ILE A 25 -13.25 -4.01 -0.09
C ILE A 25 -12.24 -4.79 -0.93
N ILE A 26 -11.14 -4.14 -1.27
CA ILE A 26 -10.00 -4.73 -1.98
C ILE A 26 -8.99 -5.26 -0.96
N THR A 27 -9.03 -6.57 -0.72
CA THR A 27 -8.19 -7.24 0.29
C THR A 27 -7.31 -8.32 -0.35
N LEU A 28 -6.11 -8.46 0.19
CA LEU A 28 -5.21 -9.60 -0.02
C LEU A 28 -4.97 -10.36 1.30
N ASN A 29 -5.87 -10.18 2.27
CA ASN A 29 -5.78 -10.72 3.63
C ASN A 29 -4.58 -10.16 4.42
N GLU A 30 -4.19 -8.92 4.14
CA GLU A 30 -3.18 -8.16 4.87
C GLU A 30 -3.55 -7.93 6.33
N GLY A 31 -2.54 -7.62 7.16
CA GLY A 31 -2.69 -7.46 8.60
C GLY A 31 -2.61 -8.78 9.36
N ASN A 32 -3.00 -8.74 10.65
CA ASN A 32 -2.89 -9.87 11.59
C ASN A 32 -1.52 -10.56 11.58
N THR A 33 -0.46 -9.76 11.43
CA THR A 33 0.92 -10.24 11.43
C THR A 33 1.35 -10.63 12.85
N PRO A 34 2.28 -11.60 12.99
CA PRO A 34 2.77 -12.04 14.29
C PRO A 34 3.37 -10.90 15.13
N LEU A 35 3.12 -10.97 16.43
CA LEU A 35 3.83 -10.21 17.46
C LEU A 35 4.69 -11.21 18.24
N ILE A 36 6.01 -11.19 18.02
CA ILE A 36 6.92 -12.20 18.55
C ILE A 36 7.74 -11.61 19.69
N GLU A 37 7.69 -12.26 20.85
CA GLU A 37 8.50 -11.89 22.01
C GLU A 37 9.99 -12.10 21.75
N SER A 38 10.82 -11.14 22.16
CA SER A 38 12.27 -11.24 22.08
C SER A 38 12.82 -12.05 23.25
N THR A 39 13.25 -13.28 23.00
CA THR A 39 13.84 -14.15 24.03
C THR A 39 15.31 -13.87 24.34
N PHE A 40 15.96 -13.00 23.56
CA PHE A 40 17.39 -12.68 23.71
C PHE A 40 17.64 -11.19 23.97
N LEU A 41 17.15 -10.30 23.09
CA LEU A 41 17.45 -8.87 23.19
C LEU A 41 16.67 -8.19 24.33
N GLY A 42 15.39 -8.55 24.52
CA GLY A 42 14.56 -8.03 25.61
C GLY A 42 15.20 -8.27 27.00
N PRO A 43 15.47 -9.54 27.38
CA PRO A 43 16.12 -9.86 28.65
C PRO A 43 17.49 -9.18 28.82
N ARG A 44 18.31 -9.10 27.76
CA ARG A 44 19.63 -8.47 27.81
C ARG A 44 19.56 -6.96 28.02
N ALA A 45 18.49 -6.31 27.54
CA ALA A 45 18.23 -4.89 27.72
C ALA A 45 17.39 -4.59 28.98
N GLY A 46 16.89 -5.61 29.69
CA GLY A 46 16.03 -5.44 30.86
C GLY A 46 14.64 -4.86 30.53
N ILE A 47 14.12 -5.12 29.32
CA ILE A 47 12.83 -4.60 28.84
C ILE A 47 11.97 -5.70 28.21
N ASP A 48 10.65 -5.51 28.24
CA ASP A 48 9.70 -6.31 27.47
C ASP A 48 9.73 -5.88 26.00
N LEU A 49 10.43 -6.66 25.16
CA LEU A 49 10.63 -6.36 23.74
C LEU A 49 9.87 -7.35 22.87
N TYR A 50 9.07 -6.82 21.93
CA TYR A 50 8.35 -7.61 20.93
C TYR A 50 8.64 -7.10 19.51
N PHE A 51 8.62 -8.01 18.53
CA PHE A 51 8.75 -7.71 17.11
C PHE A 51 7.41 -7.88 16.40
N LYS A 52 6.90 -6.81 15.80
CA LYS A 52 5.75 -6.85 14.91
C LYS A 52 6.21 -7.19 13.49
N LEU A 53 5.98 -8.42 13.05
CA LEU A 53 6.54 -8.93 11.79
C LEU A 53 5.73 -8.54 10.55
N GLU A 54 5.80 -7.26 10.18
CA GLU A 54 5.09 -6.69 9.03
C GLU A 54 5.58 -7.20 7.66
N GLY A 55 6.71 -7.90 7.61
CA GLY A 55 7.22 -8.56 6.41
C GLY A 55 6.38 -9.76 5.95
N LEU A 56 5.43 -10.23 6.78
CA LEU A 56 4.51 -11.33 6.44
C LEU A 56 3.19 -10.85 5.83
N ASN A 57 3.08 -9.56 5.52
CA ASN A 57 2.00 -9.05 4.67
C ASN A 57 2.17 -9.52 3.21
N PRO A 58 1.10 -9.51 2.39
CA PRO A 58 1.08 -10.08 1.04
C PRO A 58 2.22 -9.64 0.10
N THR A 59 2.61 -8.36 0.13
CA THR A 59 3.71 -7.82 -0.69
C THR A 59 5.04 -7.71 0.06
N GLY A 60 5.07 -8.17 1.31
CA GLY A 60 6.27 -8.19 2.15
C GLY A 60 6.49 -6.93 2.96
N SER A 61 5.47 -6.08 3.16
CA SER A 61 5.61 -4.88 4.00
C SER A 61 4.30 -4.35 4.60
N PHE A 62 4.42 -3.51 5.62
CA PHE A 62 3.29 -2.80 6.23
C PHE A 62 2.54 -1.85 5.26
N LYS A 63 3.09 -1.58 4.06
CA LYS A 63 2.44 -0.68 3.10
C LYS A 63 1.08 -1.20 2.67
N ASP A 64 0.89 -2.51 2.70
CA ASP A 64 -0.35 -3.22 2.36
C ASP A 64 -1.54 -2.75 3.19
N ARG A 65 -1.35 -2.53 4.50
CA ARG A 65 -2.40 -2.05 5.40
C ARG A 65 -3.02 -0.74 4.94
N GLY A 66 -2.18 0.18 4.47
CA GLY A 66 -2.66 1.45 3.93
C GLY A 66 -3.14 1.32 2.49
N MET A 67 -2.56 0.41 1.71
CA MET A 67 -2.87 0.29 0.28
C MET A 67 -4.24 -0.35 0.05
N THR A 68 -4.63 -1.34 0.86
CA THR A 68 -6.01 -1.86 0.86
C THR A 68 -7.03 -0.74 1.01
N MET A 69 -6.81 0.18 1.95
CA MET A 69 -7.70 1.32 2.19
C MET A 69 -7.67 2.30 1.03
N ALA A 70 -6.49 2.74 0.59
CA ALA A 70 -6.37 3.72 -0.48
C ALA A 70 -6.98 3.23 -1.80
N VAL A 71 -6.74 1.95 -2.18
CA VAL A 71 -7.32 1.39 -3.40
C VAL A 71 -8.82 1.15 -3.26
N SER A 72 -9.30 0.65 -2.11
CA SER A 72 -10.74 0.49 -1.86
C SER A 72 -11.51 1.82 -2.02
N LYS A 73 -10.96 2.90 -1.46
CA LYS A 73 -11.51 4.25 -1.60
C LYS A 73 -11.37 4.81 -3.01
N ALA A 74 -10.26 4.55 -3.70
CA ALA A 74 -10.11 4.94 -5.10
C ALA A 74 -11.17 4.30 -6.00
N ILE A 75 -11.49 3.01 -5.79
CA ILE A 75 -12.58 2.34 -6.53
C ILE A 75 -13.94 2.93 -6.18
N GLU A 76 -14.19 3.20 -4.90
CA GLU A 76 -15.43 3.87 -4.46
C GLU A 76 -15.62 5.25 -5.10
N GLU A 77 -14.53 5.98 -5.29
CA GLU A 77 -14.50 7.31 -5.92
C GLU A 77 -14.46 7.25 -7.46
N GLY A 78 -14.49 6.06 -8.05
CA GLY A 78 -14.57 5.86 -9.51
C GLY A 78 -13.23 5.98 -10.24
N SER A 79 -12.10 5.78 -9.56
CA SER A 79 -10.78 5.76 -10.22
C SER A 79 -10.62 4.55 -11.12
N GLU A 80 -10.03 4.78 -12.30
CA GLU A 80 -9.65 3.74 -13.26
C GLU A 80 -8.17 3.34 -13.13
N MET A 81 -7.40 4.12 -12.36
CA MET A 81 -5.98 3.90 -12.13
C MET A 81 -5.54 4.48 -10.79
N VAL A 82 -4.51 3.87 -10.18
CA VAL A 82 -3.75 4.46 -9.08
C VAL A 82 -2.33 4.79 -9.50
N MET A 83 -1.76 5.78 -8.83
CA MET A 83 -0.46 6.30 -9.15
C MET A 83 0.39 6.49 -7.89
N CYS A 84 1.68 6.18 -7.96
CA CYS A 84 2.60 6.51 -6.88
C CYS A 84 3.98 6.94 -7.36
N ALA A 85 4.62 7.82 -6.60
CA ALA A 85 6.02 8.18 -6.76
C ALA A 85 6.86 7.42 -5.72
N SER A 86 7.29 6.20 -6.06
CA SER A 86 8.11 5.34 -5.19
C SER A 86 8.80 4.27 -6.01
N THR A 87 9.92 3.75 -5.49
CA THR A 87 10.76 2.77 -6.19
C THR A 87 10.84 1.44 -5.44
N GLY A 88 10.03 1.25 -4.40
CA GLY A 88 10.13 0.11 -3.48
C GLY A 88 8.77 -0.38 -2.98
N ASN A 89 8.67 -0.64 -1.68
CA ASN A 89 7.49 -1.32 -1.10
C ASN A 89 6.15 -0.65 -1.39
N THR A 90 6.10 0.69 -1.51
CA THR A 90 4.85 1.39 -1.85
C THR A 90 4.41 1.07 -3.28
N SER A 91 5.32 1.04 -4.25
CA SER A 91 4.98 0.71 -5.64
C SER A 91 4.61 -0.77 -5.81
N ALA A 92 5.29 -1.67 -5.08
CA ALA A 92 4.93 -3.09 -5.06
C ALA A 92 3.51 -3.31 -4.51
N SER A 93 3.21 -2.68 -3.38
CA SER A 93 1.88 -2.70 -2.76
C SER A 93 0.83 -2.09 -3.69
N ALA A 94 1.06 -0.89 -4.23
CA ALA A 94 0.12 -0.22 -5.13
C ALA A 94 -0.23 -1.10 -6.34
N ALA A 95 0.79 -1.68 -6.98
CA ALA A 95 0.59 -2.54 -8.14
C ALA A 95 -0.20 -3.81 -7.80
N ALA A 96 0.10 -4.47 -6.68
CA ALA A 96 -0.61 -5.67 -6.25
C ALA A 96 -2.10 -5.40 -5.97
N TYR A 97 -2.42 -4.32 -5.25
CA TYR A 97 -3.82 -3.97 -4.94
C TYR A 97 -4.56 -3.43 -6.17
N ALA A 98 -3.91 -2.68 -7.04
CA ALA A 98 -4.50 -2.23 -8.31
C ALA A 98 -4.86 -3.43 -9.21
N ALA A 99 -3.93 -4.38 -9.35
CA ALA A 99 -4.18 -5.63 -10.08
C ALA A 99 -5.34 -6.43 -9.46
N ARG A 100 -5.40 -6.51 -8.12
CA ARG A 100 -6.51 -7.16 -7.40
C ARG A 100 -7.85 -6.46 -7.64
N ALA A 101 -7.84 -5.13 -7.76
CA ALA A 101 -9.03 -4.31 -8.01
C ALA A 101 -9.43 -4.23 -9.49
N GLY A 102 -8.58 -4.69 -10.41
CA GLY A 102 -8.83 -4.63 -11.85
C GLY A 102 -8.64 -3.24 -12.47
N ILE A 103 -7.81 -2.39 -11.85
CA ILE A 103 -7.51 -1.03 -12.34
C ILE A 103 -6.03 -0.87 -12.69
N GLY A 104 -5.70 0.19 -13.42
CA GLY A 104 -4.32 0.51 -13.79
C GLY A 104 -3.45 0.88 -12.58
N CYS A 105 -2.14 0.69 -12.71
CA CYS A 105 -1.15 1.21 -11.75
C CYS A 105 -0.01 1.89 -12.49
N ALA A 106 0.29 3.14 -12.13
CA ALA A 106 1.44 3.89 -12.64
C ALA A 106 2.45 4.19 -11.51
N VAL A 107 3.74 4.03 -11.82
CA VAL A 107 4.85 4.26 -10.89
C VAL A 107 5.79 5.30 -11.49
N LEU A 108 5.82 6.49 -10.89
CA LEU A 108 6.66 7.60 -11.35
C LEU A 108 7.99 7.57 -10.64
N ILE A 109 9.06 7.67 -11.43
CA ILE A 109 10.42 7.58 -10.94
C ILE A 109 11.34 8.60 -11.61
N PRO A 110 12.32 9.17 -10.89
CA PRO A 110 13.35 10.01 -11.50
C PRO A 110 14.26 9.16 -12.41
N ARG A 111 14.54 9.66 -13.62
CA ARG A 111 15.40 8.98 -14.60
C ARG A 111 16.78 8.64 -14.02
N GLY A 112 17.27 7.43 -14.33
CA GLY A 112 18.66 7.01 -14.06
C GLY A 112 19.02 6.71 -12.61
N LYS A 113 18.09 6.80 -11.65
CA LYS A 113 18.40 6.65 -10.22
C LYS A 113 18.05 5.30 -9.59
N ILE A 114 17.58 4.31 -10.36
CA ILE A 114 16.95 3.10 -9.78
C ILE A 114 17.44 1.78 -10.37
N ALA A 115 17.78 0.87 -9.46
CA ALA A 115 18.05 -0.52 -9.80
C ALA A 115 16.74 -1.26 -10.14
N LYS A 116 16.71 -1.89 -11.32
CA LYS A 116 15.55 -2.68 -11.82
C LYS A 116 15.01 -3.69 -10.82
N GLY A 117 15.88 -4.29 -9.99
CA GLY A 117 15.47 -5.25 -8.95
C GLY A 117 14.47 -4.70 -7.94
N LYS A 118 14.49 -3.38 -7.67
CA LYS A 118 13.53 -2.76 -6.73
C LYS A 118 12.13 -2.61 -7.34
N LEU A 119 12.02 -2.58 -8.67
CA LEU A 119 10.77 -2.46 -9.41
C LEU A 119 10.19 -3.82 -9.82
N ALA A 120 10.92 -4.91 -9.63
CA ALA A 120 10.54 -6.24 -10.12
C ALA A 120 9.13 -6.64 -9.65
N GLN A 121 8.80 -6.44 -8.37
CA GLN A 121 7.46 -6.73 -7.85
C GLN A 121 6.36 -5.89 -8.52
N ALA A 122 6.59 -4.59 -8.73
CA ALA A 122 5.62 -3.71 -9.38
C ALA A 122 5.38 -4.12 -10.84
N LEU A 123 6.45 -4.46 -11.57
CA LEU A 123 6.38 -4.90 -12.96
C LEU A 123 5.65 -6.24 -13.13
N VAL A 124 5.85 -7.20 -12.22
CA VAL A 124 5.13 -8.50 -12.24
C VAL A 124 3.62 -8.30 -12.02
N HIS A 125 3.23 -7.24 -11.32
CA HIS A 125 1.84 -6.81 -11.17
C HIS A 125 1.37 -5.84 -12.27
N SER A 126 2.07 -5.80 -13.42
CA SER A 126 1.71 -5.00 -14.60
C SER A 126 1.67 -3.49 -14.38
N ALA A 127 2.42 -2.96 -13.41
CA ALA A 127 2.54 -1.52 -13.24
C ALA A 127 3.30 -0.88 -14.42
N ILE A 128 2.77 0.26 -14.88
CA ILE A 128 3.40 1.12 -15.87
C ILE A 128 4.45 1.96 -15.15
N VAL A 129 5.73 1.79 -15.48
CA VAL A 129 6.81 2.60 -14.93
C VAL A 129 7.05 3.80 -15.84
N ILE A 130 6.92 5.00 -15.30
CA ILE A 130 7.12 6.27 -16.00
C ILE A 130 8.38 6.92 -15.44
N GLU A 131 9.42 6.99 -16.28
CA GLU A 131 10.63 7.74 -15.96
C GLU A 131 10.47 9.21 -16.32
N LEU A 132 10.66 10.09 -15.35
CA LEU A 132 10.60 11.53 -15.56
C LEU A 132 12.01 12.11 -15.70
N GLU A 133 12.19 12.91 -16.75
CA GLU A 133 13.32 13.84 -16.88
C GLU A 133 13.02 15.09 -16.04
N GLY A 134 13.37 15.04 -14.75
CA GLY A 134 13.09 16.13 -13.83
C GLY A 134 13.43 15.78 -12.37
N ASN A 135 13.15 16.72 -11.47
CA ASN A 135 13.28 16.53 -10.04
C ASN A 135 11.95 16.03 -9.42
N PHE A 136 11.89 15.92 -8.09
CA PHE A 136 10.69 15.45 -7.40
C PHE A 136 9.50 16.40 -7.54
N ASP A 137 9.75 17.71 -7.63
CA ASP A 137 8.70 18.72 -7.74
C ASP A 137 8.05 18.68 -9.13
N ASP A 138 8.84 18.45 -10.18
CA ASP A 138 8.32 18.23 -11.54
C ASP A 138 7.39 17.01 -11.58
N ALA A 139 7.79 15.93 -10.91
CA ALA A 139 6.96 14.73 -10.78
C ALA A 139 5.67 15.00 -10.02
N LEU A 140 5.73 15.78 -8.94
CA LEU A 140 4.56 16.13 -8.15
C LEU A 140 3.59 17.02 -8.94
N HIS A 141 4.10 17.93 -9.77
CA HIS A 141 3.29 18.76 -10.66
C HIS A 141 2.54 17.92 -11.69
N VAL A 142 3.25 17.03 -12.39
CA VAL A 142 2.64 16.10 -13.36
C VAL A 142 1.55 15.25 -12.71
N VAL A 143 1.85 14.70 -11.54
CA VAL A 143 0.87 13.91 -10.78
C VAL A 143 -0.38 14.72 -10.47
N ARG A 144 -0.25 15.95 -9.97
CA ARG A 144 -1.41 16.81 -9.66
C ARG A 144 -2.26 17.08 -10.89
N THR A 145 -1.65 17.47 -12.01
CA THR A 145 -2.37 17.71 -13.27
C THR A 145 -3.12 16.45 -13.72
N ILE A 146 -2.50 15.27 -13.63
CA ILE A 146 -3.16 14.01 -14.00
C ILE A 146 -4.34 13.70 -13.09
N THR A 147 -4.19 13.88 -11.78
CA THR A 147 -5.28 13.59 -10.83
C THR A 147 -6.43 14.59 -10.91
N ASP A 148 -6.19 15.81 -11.39
CA ASP A 148 -7.23 16.84 -11.57
C ASP A 148 -8.03 16.62 -12.88
N GLU A 149 -7.41 16.06 -13.93
CA GLU A 149 -8.02 15.91 -15.25
C GLU A 149 -8.52 14.50 -15.58
N TYR A 150 -8.00 13.47 -14.91
CA TYR A 150 -8.27 12.06 -15.20
C TYR A 150 -8.70 11.30 -13.93
N PRO A 151 -9.45 10.17 -14.07
CA PRO A 151 -9.88 9.35 -12.93
C PRO A 151 -8.71 8.53 -12.34
N VAL A 152 -7.70 9.22 -11.82
CA VAL A 152 -6.47 8.67 -11.27
C VAL A 152 -6.31 9.11 -9.82
N THR A 153 -6.08 8.15 -8.91
CA THR A 153 -5.82 8.47 -7.49
C THR A 153 -4.33 8.36 -7.15
N LEU A 154 -3.79 9.40 -6.51
CA LEU A 154 -2.45 9.35 -5.92
C LEU A 154 -2.46 8.56 -4.59
N VAL A 155 -1.66 7.50 -4.50
CA VAL A 155 -1.59 6.60 -3.32
C VAL A 155 -0.27 6.68 -2.54
N ASN A 156 0.42 7.82 -2.65
CA ASN A 156 1.58 8.16 -1.82
C ASN A 156 1.21 8.30 -0.34
N SER A 157 2.21 8.45 0.54
CA SER A 157 2.01 8.56 1.99
C SER A 157 1.18 9.77 2.44
N LEU A 158 1.00 10.78 1.59
CA LEU A 158 0.14 11.94 1.88
C LEU A 158 -1.35 11.62 1.74
N ASN A 159 -1.71 10.51 1.09
CA ASN A 159 -3.11 10.09 0.98
C ASN A 159 -3.63 9.68 2.38
N PRO A 160 -4.70 10.32 2.90
CA PRO A 160 -5.16 10.09 4.28
C PRO A 160 -5.59 8.63 4.51
N PHE A 161 -6.13 7.95 3.49
CA PHE A 161 -6.53 6.55 3.61
C PHE A 161 -5.35 5.60 3.81
N ARG A 162 -4.15 5.97 3.37
CA ARG A 162 -2.92 5.22 3.69
C ARG A 162 -2.68 5.19 5.19
N ILE A 163 -2.85 6.33 5.87
CA ILE A 163 -2.64 6.46 7.32
C ILE A 163 -3.76 5.73 8.07
N GLU A 164 -5.00 5.90 7.63
CA GLU A 164 -6.16 5.21 8.19
C GLU A 164 -5.98 3.68 8.20
N GLY A 165 -5.53 3.10 7.10
CA GLY A 165 -5.25 1.67 7.05
C GLY A 165 -4.02 1.26 7.88
N GLN A 166 -2.95 2.06 7.87
CA GLN A 166 -1.71 1.76 8.61
C GLN A 166 -1.89 1.78 10.13
N LYS A 167 -2.82 2.57 10.68
CA LYS A 167 -3.06 2.65 12.13
C LYS A 167 -3.55 1.34 12.77
N THR A 168 -3.91 0.34 11.95
CA THR A 168 -4.35 -0.99 12.39
C THR A 168 -3.18 -1.94 12.72
N GLY A 169 -1.95 -1.48 12.52
CA GLY A 169 -0.71 -2.22 12.76
C GLY A 169 -0.17 -2.09 14.16
#